data_AF-A0A1F6EE02-F1
#
_entry.id   AF-A0A1F6EE02-F1
#
_cell.length_a   1.000
_cell.length_b   1.000
_cell.length_c   1.000
_cell.angle_alpha   90.00
_cell.angle_beta   90.00
_cell.angle_gamma   90.00
#
_symmetry.space_group_name_H-M   'P 1'
#
loop_
_entity.id
_entity.type
_entity.pdbx_description
1 polymer ?
#
loop_
_entity_poly.entity_id
_entity_poly.type
_entity_poly.pdbx_seq_one_letter_code
_entity_poly.pdbx_strand_id
1 'polypeptide(L)'
;MAVQVAGELYYDIDGQLAEIKRQLRQPNGYPFEPHHLKTRLQDLIEGRFGEEKFEVPLPPKKAATVLAFREDLSVGPLTKRFIPNKFFVTRPGLYLWNDMQRILKDAKAVEPSEATAKLKSFDLTKNAYDKQIKAKLPEHYEVELWEIAELIEAQKNGEDGPLLTNGYSNIFYVAGFAVDVYWGVGRRKWCVDDWRLGGIQWDRGGRVFSSN
;
A
#
# COMPACT_ATOMS: atom_id res chain seq x y z
N MET A 1 12.63 -31.48 11.67
CA MET A 1 11.89 -30.76 10.62
C MET A 1 11.40 -29.45 11.20
N ALA A 2 11.98 -28.32 10.79
CA ALA A 2 11.59 -27.01 11.31
C ALA A 2 10.27 -26.59 10.66
N VAL A 3 9.25 -26.36 11.48
CA VAL A 3 7.93 -25.92 11.05
C VAL A 3 8.04 -24.44 10.69
N GLN A 4 8.19 -24.15 9.40
CA GLN A 4 8.25 -22.81 8.81
C GLN A 4 6.85 -22.16 8.77
N VAL A 5 6.16 -22.13 9.90
CA VAL A 5 4.74 -21.69 10.01
C VAL A 5 4.59 -20.46 10.93
N ALA A 6 5.67 -20.03 11.57
CA ALA A 6 5.67 -18.84 12.43
C ALA A 6 5.54 -17.53 11.62
N GLY A 7 6.20 -17.43 10.46
CA GLY A 7 6.34 -16.18 9.72
C GLY A 7 5.01 -15.56 9.29
N GLU A 8 4.17 -16.34 8.60
CA GLU A 8 2.87 -15.88 8.11
C GLU A 8 1.90 -15.55 9.27
N LEU A 9 1.92 -16.34 10.35
CA LEU A 9 1.03 -16.10 11.49
C LEU A 9 1.40 -14.81 12.25
N TYR A 10 2.70 -14.57 12.48
CA TYR A 10 3.15 -13.33 13.11
C TYR A 10 2.90 -12.11 12.23
N TYR A 11 3.04 -12.27 10.91
CA TYR A 11 2.73 -11.25 9.93
C TYR A 11 1.23 -10.88 9.92
N ASP A 12 0.36 -11.88 9.98
CA ASP A 12 -1.08 -11.71 10.07
C ASP A 12 -1.50 -10.97 11.35
N ILE A 13 -0.87 -11.31 12.48
CA ILE A 13 -1.10 -10.64 13.77
C ILE A 13 -0.67 -9.17 13.69
N ASP A 14 0.49 -8.87 13.10
CA ASP A 14 0.95 -7.48 12.95
C ASP A 14 0.01 -6.64 12.06
N GLY A 15 -0.50 -7.23 10.97
CA GLY A 15 -1.53 -6.63 10.14
C GLY A 15 -2.83 -6.32 10.91
N GLN A 16 -3.28 -7.24 11.77
CA GLN A 16 -4.44 -7.01 12.65
C GLN A 16 -4.19 -5.85 13.63
N LEU A 17 -3.01 -5.77 14.22
CA LEU A 17 -2.63 -4.66 15.12
C LEU A 17 -2.58 -3.31 14.38
N ALA A 18 -2.12 -3.29 13.13
CA ALA A 18 -2.11 -2.09 12.29
C ALA A 18 -3.54 -1.62 11.98
N GLU A 19 -4.46 -2.53 11.67
CA GLU A 19 -5.87 -2.19 11.39
C GLU A 19 -6.58 -1.66 12.64
N ILE A 20 -6.34 -2.24 13.82
CA ILE A 20 -6.86 -1.70 15.09
C ILE A 20 -6.37 -0.26 15.29
N LYS A 21 -5.07 0.00 15.11
CA LYS A 21 -4.50 1.35 15.21
C LYS A 21 -5.15 2.32 14.22
N ARG A 22 -5.38 1.89 12.98
CA ARG A 22 -6.04 2.70 11.95
C ARG A 22 -7.47 3.06 12.34
N GLN A 23 -8.25 2.10 12.83
CA GLN A 23 -9.63 2.35 13.27
C GLN A 23 -9.69 3.31 14.46
N LEU A 24 -8.75 3.21 15.41
CA LEU A 24 -8.65 4.14 16.54
C LEU A 24 -8.33 5.59 16.13
N ARG A 25 -7.74 5.80 14.94
CA ARG A 25 -7.36 7.11 14.42
C ARG A 25 -8.43 7.76 13.53
N GLN A 26 -9.55 7.08 13.27
CA GLN A 26 -10.60 7.65 12.43
C GLN A 26 -11.22 8.90 13.11
N PRO A 27 -11.62 9.93 12.35
CA PRO A 27 -12.23 11.15 12.89
C PRO A 27 -13.47 10.91 13.76
N ASN A 28 -14.22 9.84 13.45
CA ASN A 28 -15.43 9.43 14.17
C ASN A 28 -15.12 8.46 15.34
N GLY A 29 -13.84 8.19 15.60
CA GLY A 29 -13.38 7.26 16.62
C GLY A 29 -13.57 5.78 16.24
N TYR A 30 -13.25 4.91 17.19
CA TYR A 30 -13.48 3.48 17.07
C TYR A 30 -15.00 3.20 17.18
N PRO A 31 -15.61 2.43 16.26
CA PRO A 31 -17.07 2.27 16.20
C PRO A 31 -17.66 1.41 17.32
N PHE A 32 -16.82 0.80 18.15
CA PHE A 32 -17.25 0.01 19.30
C PHE A 32 -16.81 0.67 20.61
N GLU A 33 -17.35 0.17 21.73
CA GLU A 33 -17.10 0.72 23.06
C GLU A 33 -15.58 0.68 23.41
N PRO A 34 -14.95 1.85 23.70
CA PRO A 34 -13.49 1.92 23.90
C PRO A 34 -12.96 1.18 25.14
N HIS A 35 -13.75 1.07 26.22
CA HIS A 35 -13.32 0.35 27.42
C HIS A 35 -13.23 -1.16 27.17
N HIS A 36 -14.15 -1.74 26.39
CA HIS A 36 -14.11 -3.13 25.96
C HIS A 36 -12.86 -3.40 25.13
N LEU A 37 -12.53 -2.53 24.16
CA LEU A 37 -11.31 -2.68 23.37
C LEU A 37 -10.06 -2.63 24.27
N LYS A 38 -9.99 -1.67 25.19
CA LYS A 38 -8.87 -1.53 26.12
C LYS A 38 -8.69 -2.78 26.98
N THR A 39 -9.76 -3.32 27.55
CA THR A 39 -9.72 -4.54 28.35
C THR A 39 -9.24 -5.73 27.54
N ARG A 40 -9.75 -5.91 26.32
CA ARG A 40 -9.34 -7.02 25.44
C ARG A 40 -7.89 -6.92 24.96
N LEU A 41 -7.41 -5.71 24.67
CA LEU A 41 -5.99 -5.50 24.35
C LEU A 41 -5.09 -5.81 25.55
N GLN A 42 -5.51 -5.46 26.76
CA GLN A 42 -4.78 -5.79 27.98
C GLN A 42 -4.73 -7.31 28.21
N ASP A 43 -5.86 -8.00 28.04
CA ASP A 43 -5.93 -9.46 28.10
C ASP A 43 -4.96 -10.10 27.11
N LEU A 44 -4.89 -9.59 25.87
CA LEU A 44 -3.99 -10.08 24.82
C LEU A 44 -2.51 -9.87 25.18
N ILE A 45 -2.14 -8.70 25.74
CA ILE A 45 -0.77 -8.39 26.17
C ILE A 45 -0.32 -9.32 27.29
N GLU A 46 -1.21 -9.62 28.22
CA GLU A 46 -0.93 -10.44 29.41
C GLU A 46 -1.10 -11.94 29.15
N GLY A 47 -1.44 -12.33 27.92
CA GLY A 47 -1.65 -13.72 27.54
C GLY A 47 -2.90 -14.35 28.16
N ARG A 48 -3.86 -13.54 28.60
CA ARG A 48 -5.16 -13.98 29.15
C ARG A 48 -6.13 -14.30 28.02
N PHE A 49 -5.77 -15.31 27.23
CA PHE A 49 -6.70 -15.94 26.29
C PHE A 49 -7.56 -16.90 27.12
N GLY A 50 -8.83 -16.59 27.35
CA GLY A 50 -9.71 -17.41 28.20
C GLY A 50 -9.72 -18.90 27.81
N GLU A 51 -10.20 -19.78 28.70
CA GLU A 51 -10.20 -21.25 28.50
C GLU A 51 -11.13 -21.76 27.36
N GLU A 52 -11.76 -20.86 26.61
CA GLU A 52 -12.58 -21.22 25.47
C GLU A 52 -11.69 -21.73 24.34
N LYS A 53 -11.80 -23.03 24.06
CA LYS A 53 -11.39 -23.60 22.78
C LYS A 53 -12.21 -22.93 21.69
N PHE A 54 -11.69 -21.86 21.12
CA PHE A 54 -12.22 -21.32 19.88
C PHE A 54 -11.90 -22.31 18.76
N GLU A 55 -12.77 -23.29 18.54
CA GLU A 55 -13.05 -23.69 17.18
C GLU A 55 -13.72 -22.49 16.53
N VAL A 56 -12.93 -21.50 16.11
CA VAL A 56 -13.42 -20.53 15.14
C VAL A 56 -13.75 -21.38 13.92
N PRO A 57 -15.03 -21.58 13.55
CA PRO A 57 -15.33 -22.24 12.30
C PRO A 57 -14.65 -21.37 11.27
N LEU A 58 -13.60 -21.90 10.62
CA LEU A 58 -12.98 -21.22 9.51
C LEU A 58 -14.15 -20.90 8.57
N PRO A 59 -14.50 -19.62 8.36
CA PRO A 59 -15.55 -19.28 7.42
C PRO A 59 -15.22 -20.05 6.13
N PRO A 60 -16.22 -20.64 5.45
CA PRO A 60 -15.97 -21.44 4.25
C PRO A 60 -15.00 -20.64 3.40
N LYS A 61 -13.84 -21.23 3.10
CA LYS A 61 -12.68 -20.58 2.47
C LYS A 61 -13.15 -19.98 1.15
N LYS A 62 -13.73 -18.79 1.20
CA LYS A 62 -14.03 -17.98 0.03
C LYS A 62 -12.64 -17.71 -0.50
N ALA A 63 -12.30 -18.29 -1.64
CA ALA A 63 -10.94 -18.26 -2.16
C ALA A 63 -10.46 -16.82 -2.10
N ALA A 64 -9.52 -16.52 -1.20
CA ALA A 64 -9.12 -15.15 -0.92
C ALA A 64 -8.66 -14.54 -2.25
N THR A 65 -9.44 -13.58 -2.74
CA THR A 65 -9.16 -12.85 -3.97
C THR A 65 -7.91 -12.02 -3.72
N VAL A 66 -6.93 -12.13 -4.61
CA VAL A 66 -5.62 -11.46 -4.48
C VAL A 66 -5.79 -9.98 -4.13
N LEU A 67 -6.75 -9.32 -4.77
CA LEU A 67 -7.11 -7.93 -4.54
C LEU A 67 -8.49 -7.82 -3.89
N ALA A 68 -8.60 -6.93 -2.91
CA ALA A 68 -9.87 -6.40 -2.41
C ALA A 68 -9.98 -4.94 -2.82
N PHE A 69 -11.04 -4.57 -3.54
CA PHE A 69 -11.29 -3.18 -3.90
C PHE A 69 -11.39 -2.32 -2.65
N ARG A 70 -10.75 -1.16 -2.68
CA ARG A 70 -10.69 -0.23 -1.56
C ARG A 70 -11.51 1.03 -1.84
N GLU A 71 -11.11 1.80 -2.84
CA GLU A 71 -11.81 3.04 -3.21
C GLU A 71 -11.47 3.52 -4.63
N ASP A 72 -12.33 4.37 -5.18
CA ASP A 72 -12.02 5.23 -6.32
C ASP A 72 -11.41 6.54 -5.81
N LEU A 73 -10.37 7.04 -6.46
CA LEU A 73 -9.70 8.28 -6.12
C LEU A 73 -9.46 9.16 -7.35
N SER A 74 -9.32 10.45 -7.12
CA SER A 74 -9.00 11.44 -8.16
C SER A 74 -7.64 12.07 -7.87
N VAL A 75 -6.77 12.14 -8.87
CA VAL A 75 -5.42 12.70 -8.77
C VAL A 75 -5.28 13.89 -9.73
N GLY A 76 -4.64 14.96 -9.26
CA GLY A 76 -4.56 16.24 -9.97
C GLY A 76 -5.64 17.25 -9.53
N PRO A 77 -5.86 18.33 -10.29
CA PRO A 77 -5.30 18.62 -11.62
C PRO A 77 -3.80 18.88 -11.61
N LEU A 78 -3.13 18.62 -12.74
CA LEU A 78 -1.72 18.91 -12.89
C LEU A 78 -1.53 20.40 -13.21
N THR A 79 -1.24 21.20 -12.18
CA THR A 79 -1.19 22.67 -12.30
C THR A 79 0.12 23.21 -12.90
N LYS A 80 1.18 22.40 -12.94
CA LYS A 80 2.51 22.78 -13.41
C LYS A 80 3.08 21.68 -14.29
N ARG A 81 3.95 22.07 -15.23
CA ARG A 81 4.66 21.13 -16.08
C ARG A 81 5.43 20.13 -15.23
N PHE A 82 5.12 18.86 -15.38
CA PHE A 82 5.77 17.78 -14.67
C PHE A 82 6.96 17.26 -15.47
N ILE A 83 8.13 17.19 -14.84
CA ILE A 83 9.33 16.62 -15.44
C ILE A 83 9.78 15.46 -14.53
N PRO A 84 9.56 14.19 -14.93
CA PRO A 84 9.82 13.03 -14.08
C PRO A 84 11.24 13.02 -13.49
N ASN A 85 12.26 13.24 -14.33
CA ASN A 85 13.67 13.28 -13.93
C ASN A 85 14.03 14.41 -12.96
N LYS A 86 13.20 15.46 -12.85
CA LYS A 86 13.40 16.53 -11.86
C LYS A 86 12.65 16.24 -10.57
N PHE A 87 11.49 15.61 -10.66
CA PHE A 87 10.70 15.25 -9.50
C PHE A 87 11.28 14.04 -8.77
N PHE A 88 11.59 12.96 -9.49
CA PHE A 88 12.12 11.74 -8.89
C PHE A 88 13.64 11.86 -8.75
N VAL A 89 14.04 12.54 -7.68
CA VAL A 89 15.44 12.70 -7.23
C VAL A 89 15.52 12.56 -5.72
N THR A 90 16.59 11.94 -5.23
CA THR A 90 16.81 11.82 -3.78
C THR A 90 16.97 13.20 -3.17
N ARG A 91 16.10 13.52 -2.19
CA ARG A 91 16.03 14.80 -1.48
C ARG A 91 15.48 14.60 -0.06
N PRO A 92 15.50 15.62 0.83
CA PRO A 92 14.75 15.52 2.08
C PRO A 92 13.29 15.13 1.82
N GLY A 93 12.81 14.09 2.50
CA GLY A 93 11.45 13.55 2.35
C GLY A 93 11.25 12.53 1.22
N LEU A 94 12.20 12.35 0.30
CA LEU A 94 12.10 11.38 -0.80
C LEU A 94 13.45 10.71 -1.10
N TYR A 95 13.49 9.40 -1.04
CA TYR A 95 14.67 8.60 -1.40
C TYR A 95 14.37 7.73 -2.60
N LEU A 96 15.20 7.83 -3.63
CA LEU A 96 15.16 6.93 -4.76
C LEU A 96 16.19 5.84 -4.60
N TRP A 97 15.76 4.61 -4.83
CA TRP A 97 16.65 3.49 -5.08
C TRP A 97 17.22 3.57 -6.50
N ASN A 98 18.43 3.04 -6.68
CA ASN A 98 19.21 3.22 -7.91
C ASN A 98 18.52 2.65 -9.15
N ASP A 99 17.65 1.67 -8.98
CA ASP A 99 17.00 1.00 -10.10
C ASP A 99 16.05 1.95 -10.85
N MET A 100 15.43 2.93 -10.16
CA MET A 100 14.36 3.78 -10.70
C MET A 100 14.79 4.57 -11.96
N GLN A 101 16.09 4.69 -12.20
CA GLN A 101 16.64 5.26 -13.42
C GLN A 101 16.17 4.57 -14.70
N ARG A 102 15.77 3.29 -14.65
CA ARG A 102 15.29 2.52 -15.81
C ARG A 102 14.03 3.13 -16.40
N ILE A 103 13.05 3.42 -15.56
CA ILE A 103 11.79 4.05 -15.99
C ILE A 103 12.04 5.53 -16.33
N LEU A 104 12.85 6.21 -15.52
CA LEU A 104 13.07 7.65 -15.65
C LEU A 104 13.84 8.04 -16.92
N LYS A 105 14.69 7.15 -17.45
CA LYS A 105 15.47 7.40 -18.68
C LYS A 105 14.60 7.76 -19.88
N ASP A 106 13.49 7.05 -20.06
CA ASP A 106 12.60 7.21 -21.22
C ASP A 106 11.34 8.03 -20.87
N ALA A 107 11.23 8.49 -19.62
CA ALA A 107 10.08 9.24 -19.14
C ALA A 107 10.01 10.65 -19.74
N LYS A 108 8.85 10.98 -20.29
CA LYS A 108 8.59 12.29 -20.94
C LYS A 108 8.00 13.28 -19.96
N ALA A 109 8.22 14.56 -20.23
CA ALA A 109 7.53 15.63 -19.51
C ALA A 109 6.03 15.64 -19.84
N VAL A 110 5.22 16.01 -18.85
CA VAL A 110 3.77 16.14 -18.99
C VAL A 110 3.40 17.61 -18.78
N GLU A 111 2.64 18.17 -19.72
CA GLU A 111 2.20 19.56 -19.64
C GLU A 111 1.02 19.72 -18.66
N PRO A 112 0.81 20.91 -18.08
CA PRO A 112 -0.31 21.16 -17.19
C PRO A 112 -1.66 20.79 -17.82
N SER A 113 -2.57 20.29 -16.99
CA SER A 113 -3.92 19.92 -17.40
C SER A 113 -4.89 20.11 -16.23
N GLU A 114 -6.07 20.65 -16.53
CA GLU A 114 -7.18 20.78 -15.57
C GLU A 114 -7.91 19.45 -15.33
N ALA A 115 -7.60 18.41 -16.11
CA ALA A 115 -8.18 17.09 -15.93
C ALA A 115 -7.65 16.43 -14.64
N THR A 116 -8.54 15.70 -13.97
CA THR A 116 -8.16 14.79 -12.88
C THR A 116 -8.10 13.37 -13.41
N ALA A 117 -7.01 12.67 -13.10
CA ALA A 117 -6.91 11.23 -13.34
C ALA A 117 -7.82 10.48 -12.36
N LYS A 118 -8.47 9.43 -12.83
CA LYS A 118 -9.29 8.53 -12.01
C LYS A 118 -8.50 7.26 -11.77
N LEU A 119 -8.15 7.02 -10.51
CA LEU A 119 -7.48 5.78 -10.12
C LEU A 119 -8.39 4.96 -9.22
N LYS A 120 -8.12 3.67 -9.18
CA LYS A 120 -8.69 2.71 -8.23
C LYS A 120 -7.58 2.21 -7.33
N SER A 121 -7.89 2.00 -6.06
CA SER A 121 -6.99 1.33 -5.14
C SER A 121 -7.55 0.00 -4.66
N PHE A 122 -6.64 -0.93 -4.39
CA PHE A 122 -6.96 -2.28 -3.97
C PHE A 122 -5.99 -2.73 -2.88
N ASP A 123 -6.50 -3.33 -1.81
CA ASP A 123 -5.66 -3.93 -0.78
C ASP A 123 -5.26 -5.36 -1.20
N LEU A 124 -3.98 -5.67 -1.06
CA LEU A 124 -3.44 -6.99 -1.34
C LEU A 124 -3.74 -7.93 -0.17
N THR A 125 -4.60 -8.92 -0.37
CA THR A 125 -5.13 -9.75 0.74
C THR A 125 -4.24 -10.95 1.08
N LYS A 126 -3.29 -11.27 0.21
CA LYS A 126 -2.31 -12.36 0.35
C LYS A 126 -1.09 -12.06 -0.52
N ASN A 127 0.05 -12.68 -0.20
CA ASN A 127 1.25 -12.50 -1.00
C ASN A 127 1.01 -12.90 -2.46
N ALA A 128 1.50 -12.10 -3.40
CA ALA A 128 1.21 -12.29 -4.81
C ALA A 128 2.31 -11.77 -5.73
N TYR A 129 2.54 -12.46 -6.84
CA TYR A 129 3.38 -11.98 -7.92
C TYR A 129 2.59 -11.04 -8.85
N ASP A 130 3.29 -10.20 -9.61
CA ASP A 130 2.68 -9.26 -10.57
C ASP A 130 1.69 -9.93 -11.51
N LYS A 131 1.99 -11.14 -12.00
CA LYS A 131 1.09 -11.89 -12.88
C LYS A 131 -0.28 -12.14 -12.23
N GLN A 132 -0.29 -12.41 -10.92
CA GLN A 132 -1.52 -12.70 -10.18
C GLN A 132 -2.30 -11.41 -9.85
N ILE A 133 -1.58 -10.32 -9.58
CA ILE A 133 -2.16 -8.99 -9.33
C ILE A 133 -2.79 -8.45 -10.62
N LYS A 134 -2.00 -8.38 -11.70
CA LYS A 134 -2.43 -7.86 -13.01
C LYS A 134 -3.63 -8.60 -13.59
N ALA A 135 -3.73 -9.91 -13.36
CA ALA A 135 -4.89 -10.70 -13.78
C ALA A 135 -6.22 -10.31 -13.08
N LYS A 136 -6.17 -9.42 -12.08
CA LYS A 136 -7.32 -8.90 -11.34
C LYS A 136 -7.54 -7.40 -11.53
N LEU A 137 -6.66 -6.73 -12.26
CA LEU A 137 -6.77 -5.31 -12.57
C LEU A 137 -7.60 -5.07 -13.84
N PRO A 138 -8.14 -3.85 -14.06
CA PRO A 138 -8.78 -3.48 -15.33
C PRO A 138 -7.80 -3.56 -16.50
N GLU A 139 -8.30 -3.50 -17.74
CA GLU A 139 -7.47 -3.64 -18.95
C GLU A 139 -6.41 -2.52 -19.08
N HIS A 140 -6.78 -1.29 -18.71
CA HIS A 140 -5.89 -0.12 -18.72
C HIS A 140 -5.41 0.24 -17.31
N TYR A 141 -4.73 -0.71 -16.65
CA TYR A 141 -4.34 -0.58 -15.25
C TYR A 141 -3.11 0.30 -15.00
N GLU A 142 -2.29 0.59 -16.02
CA GLU A 142 -1.05 1.35 -15.84
C GLU A 142 -1.34 2.81 -15.49
N VAL A 143 -0.52 3.34 -14.59
CA VAL A 143 -0.55 4.74 -14.15
C VAL A 143 0.62 5.51 -14.73
N GLU A 144 0.55 6.84 -14.64
CA GLU A 144 1.62 7.74 -15.04
C GLU A 144 2.43 8.24 -13.84
N LEU A 145 3.72 8.54 -14.07
CA LEU A 145 4.63 8.99 -13.01
C LEU A 145 4.19 10.28 -12.31
N TRP A 146 3.45 11.16 -13.01
CA TRP A 146 2.94 12.39 -12.40
C TRP A 146 1.83 12.10 -11.38
N GLU A 147 1.05 11.05 -11.58
CA GLU A 147 -0.03 10.65 -10.66
C GLU A 147 0.57 10.16 -9.34
N ILE A 148 1.64 9.36 -9.43
CA ILE A 148 2.41 8.91 -8.27
C ILE A 148 3.03 10.11 -7.53
N ALA A 149 3.58 11.08 -8.28
CA ALA A 149 4.18 12.27 -7.71
C ALA A 149 3.18 13.13 -6.93
N GLU A 150 1.98 13.34 -7.47
CA GLU A 150 0.91 14.08 -6.79
C GLU A 150 0.48 13.38 -5.50
N LEU A 151 0.34 12.05 -5.51
CA LEU A 151 0.05 11.28 -4.29
C LEU A 151 1.15 11.42 -3.23
N ILE A 152 2.42 11.37 -3.64
CA ILE A 152 3.57 11.56 -2.75
C ILE A 152 3.58 12.98 -2.15
N GLU A 153 3.33 14.02 -2.95
CA GLU A 153 3.33 15.40 -2.45
C GLU A 153 2.13 15.70 -1.55
N ALA A 154 0.96 15.11 -1.84
CA ALA A 154 -0.22 15.20 -0.99
C ALA A 154 0.00 14.57 0.40
N GLN A 155 0.89 13.58 0.48
CA GLN A 155 1.30 12.92 1.72
C GLN A 155 2.79 13.05 2.03
N LYS A 156 3.44 14.18 1.69
CA LYS A 156 4.89 14.38 1.78
C LYS A 156 5.53 14.09 3.15
N ASN A 157 4.78 14.20 4.25
CA ASN A 157 5.29 13.87 5.60
C ASN A 157 4.74 12.56 6.17
N GLY A 158 4.16 11.71 5.33
CA GLY A 158 3.52 10.47 5.75
C GLY A 158 2.25 10.72 6.55
N GLU A 159 1.53 11.81 6.24
CA GLU A 159 0.20 12.05 6.77
C GLU A 159 -0.82 11.07 6.18
N ASP A 160 -1.99 10.99 6.82
CA ASP A 160 -3.07 10.10 6.38
C ASP A 160 -3.57 10.49 4.98
N GLY A 161 -3.81 9.47 4.15
CA GLY A 161 -4.33 9.63 2.80
C GLY A 161 -4.39 8.28 2.07
N PRO A 162 -4.53 8.28 0.74
CA PRO A 162 -4.62 7.05 -0.05
C PRO A 162 -3.39 6.14 0.06
N LEU A 163 -2.17 6.70 0.09
CA LEU A 163 -0.93 5.94 0.24
C LEU A 163 -0.80 5.39 1.66
N LEU A 164 -0.40 4.12 1.75
CA LEU A 164 -0.01 3.47 2.99
C LEU A 164 1.24 4.14 3.58
N THR A 165 1.14 4.52 4.86
CA THR A 165 2.22 5.14 5.64
C THR A 165 2.76 4.23 6.75
N ASN A 166 2.39 2.95 6.71
CA ASN A 166 2.72 1.95 7.73
C ASN A 166 3.95 1.08 7.36
N GLY A 167 4.67 1.45 6.29
CA GLY A 167 5.85 0.73 5.81
C GLY A 167 5.56 -0.33 4.76
N TYR A 168 4.30 -0.66 4.49
CA TYR A 168 3.93 -1.52 3.37
C TYR A 168 4.03 -0.80 2.02
N SER A 169 4.24 -1.61 0.97
CA SER A 169 4.35 -1.15 -0.41
C SER A 169 3.04 -0.57 -0.93
N ASN A 170 3.14 0.59 -1.56
CA ASN A 170 2.15 1.10 -2.51
C ASN A 170 2.68 0.77 -3.90
N ILE A 171 1.96 -0.10 -4.60
CA ILE A 171 2.39 -0.75 -5.84
C ILE A 171 1.67 -0.08 -6.99
N PHE A 172 2.44 0.39 -7.96
CA PHE A 172 1.96 1.00 -9.18
C PHE A 172 2.56 0.26 -10.38
N TYR A 173 1.86 0.24 -11.51
CA TYR A 173 2.43 -0.28 -12.76
C TYR A 173 2.63 0.86 -13.74
N VAL A 174 3.85 1.01 -14.23
CA VAL A 174 4.25 2.10 -15.13
C VAL A 174 5.12 1.55 -16.24
N ALA A 175 4.69 1.67 -17.49
CA ALA A 175 5.47 1.35 -18.68
C ALA A 175 6.14 -0.05 -18.63
N GLY A 176 5.39 -1.06 -18.16
CA GLY A 176 5.91 -2.43 -18.03
C GLY A 176 6.83 -2.70 -16.84
N PHE A 177 6.88 -1.81 -15.84
CA PHE A 177 7.57 -2.00 -14.57
C PHE A 177 6.58 -1.90 -13.40
N ALA A 178 6.94 -2.49 -12.26
CA ALA A 178 6.25 -2.25 -11.00
C ALA A 178 7.03 -1.18 -10.22
N VAL A 179 6.38 -0.12 -9.79
CA VAL A 179 6.95 0.93 -8.95
C VAL A 179 6.47 0.73 -7.53
N ASP A 180 7.42 0.54 -6.61
CA ASP A 180 7.16 0.46 -5.17
C ASP A 180 7.34 1.84 -4.54
N VAL A 181 6.34 2.28 -3.80
CA VAL A 181 6.39 3.49 -2.98
C VAL A 181 6.04 3.12 -1.55
N TYR A 182 6.96 3.30 -0.60
CA TYR A 182 6.68 2.99 0.80
C TYR A 182 7.18 4.09 1.74
N TRP A 183 6.52 4.22 2.88
CA TRP A 183 6.90 5.18 3.91
C TRP A 183 7.93 4.60 4.86
N GLY A 184 9.14 5.14 4.85
CA GLY A 184 10.20 4.76 5.79
C GLY A 184 10.02 5.43 7.14
N VAL A 185 9.21 4.84 8.03
CA VAL A 185 8.84 5.40 9.36
C VAL A 185 10.06 5.94 10.14
N GLY A 186 11.13 5.16 10.26
CA GLY A 186 12.32 5.55 11.01
C GLY A 186 13.13 6.71 10.40
N ARG A 187 12.97 6.96 9.09
CA ARG A 187 13.67 8.03 8.36
C ARG A 187 12.73 9.17 7.93
N ARG A 188 11.43 9.05 8.23
CA ARG A 188 10.37 10.01 7.89
C ARG A 188 10.44 10.50 6.44
N LYS A 189 10.49 9.56 5.50
CA LYS A 189 10.59 9.85 4.07
C LYS A 189 9.91 8.77 3.24
N TRP A 190 9.44 9.16 2.06
CA TRP A 190 9.06 8.22 1.02
C TRP A 190 10.29 7.58 0.41
N CYS A 191 10.21 6.28 0.13
CA CYS A 191 11.17 5.55 -0.66
C CYS A 191 10.47 5.09 -1.93
N VAL A 192 11.15 5.25 -3.07
CA VAL A 192 10.63 4.85 -4.38
C VAL A 192 11.65 3.95 -5.08
N ASP A 193 11.17 2.84 -5.62
CA ASP A 193 11.96 1.86 -6.35
C ASP A 193 11.18 1.32 -7.55
N ASP A 194 11.87 0.75 -8.54
CA ASP A 194 11.24 -0.04 -9.60
C ASP A 194 11.75 -1.48 -9.65
N TRP A 195 10.82 -2.34 -10.01
CA TRP A 195 11.03 -3.76 -10.18
C TRP A 195 10.64 -4.17 -11.58
N ARG A 196 11.45 -5.06 -12.16
CA ARG A 196 11.02 -5.82 -13.34
C ARG A 196 9.86 -6.71 -12.94
N LEU A 197 8.84 -6.78 -13.79
CA LEU A 197 7.66 -7.59 -13.54
C LEU A 197 8.04 -9.07 -13.31
N GLY A 198 7.50 -9.65 -12.25
CA GLY A 198 7.74 -11.02 -11.84
C GLY A 198 9.06 -11.24 -11.11
N GLY A 199 9.83 -10.18 -10.84
CA GLY A 199 11.11 -10.26 -10.13
C GLY A 199 10.96 -10.50 -8.63
N ILE A 200 9.84 -10.10 -8.04
CA ILE A 200 9.55 -10.23 -6.60
C ILE A 200 8.11 -10.67 -6.34
N GLN A 201 7.90 -11.23 -5.16
CA GLN A 201 6.57 -11.44 -4.60
C GLN A 201 6.24 -10.25 -3.71
N TRP A 202 5.06 -9.65 -3.91
CA TRP A 202 4.56 -8.58 -3.06
C TRP A 202 3.88 -9.18 -1.83
N ASP A 203 4.13 -8.57 -0.68
CA ASP A 203 3.59 -9.06 0.58
C ASP A 203 2.17 -8.56 0.83
N ARG A 204 1.35 -9.41 1.45
CA ARG A 204 0.01 -9.10 1.94
C ARG A 204 0.02 -7.77 2.71
N GLY A 205 -1.03 -6.98 2.58
CA GLY A 205 -1.15 -5.69 3.29
C GLY A 205 -0.58 -4.51 2.51
N GLY A 206 0.15 -4.77 1.40
CA GLY A 206 0.41 -3.75 0.39
C GLY A 206 -0.87 -3.26 -0.29
N ARG A 207 -0.77 -2.12 -0.97
CA ARG A 207 -1.87 -1.51 -1.72
C ARG A 207 -1.48 -1.32 -3.17
N VAL A 208 -2.33 -1.76 -4.09
CA VAL A 208 -2.15 -1.61 -5.53
C VAL A 208 -3.01 -0.47 -6.03
N PHE A 209 -2.45 0.40 -6.86
CA PHE A 209 -3.17 1.46 -7.55
C PHE A 209 -3.19 1.18 -9.05
N SER A 210 -4.34 1.40 -9.68
CA SER A 210 -4.50 1.26 -11.12
C SER A 210 -5.23 2.44 -11.71
N SER A 211 -4.92 2.74 -12.97
CA SER A 211 -5.81 3.58 -13.78
C SER A 211 -7.12 2.84 -14.09
N ASN A 212 -8.12 3.60 -14.52
CA ASN A 212 -9.50 3.15 -14.68
C ASN A 212 -9.75 2.50 -16.04
#